data_AF-A0A4R8I9M7-F1
#
_entry.id   AF-A0A4R8I9M7-F1
#
_cell.length_a   1.000
_cell.length_b   1.000
_cell.length_c   1.000
_cell.angle_alpha   90.00
_cell.angle_beta   90.00
_cell.angle_gamma   90.00
#
_symmetry.space_group_name_H-M   'P 1'
#
loop_
_entity.id
_entity.type
_entity.pdbx_description
1 polymer ?
#
loop_
_entity_poly.entity_id
_entity_poly.type
_entity_poly.pdbx_seq_one_letter_code
_entity_poly.pdbx_strand_id
1 'polypeptide(L)' 'MSNEKYVFTVRPQEGMHGEWRTEDGFKCWTDNRASAVRWYKKYLTQK' A
#
# COMPACT_ATOMS: atom_id res chain seq x y z
N MET A 1 -19.65 -6.31 5.87
CA MET A 1 -18.20 -6.12 6.03
C MET A 1 -17.67 -5.59 4.72
N SER A 2 -17.36 -4.30 4.66
CA SER A 2 -16.88 -3.62 3.45
C SER A 2 -15.60 -4.30 2.98
N ASN A 3 -15.72 -5.05 1.89
CA ASN A 3 -14.63 -5.79 1.29
C ASN A 3 -13.79 -4.82 0.44
N GLU A 4 -13.24 -3.79 1.08
CA GLU A 4 -12.34 -2.84 0.43
C GLU A 4 -11.05 -3.58 0.07
N LYS A 5 -11.09 -4.23 -1.10
CA LYS A 5 -9.91 -4.77 -1.78
C LYS A 5 -9.01 -3.57 -2.10
N TYR A 6 -8.05 -3.30 -1.24
CA TYR A 6 -6.94 -2.43 -1.57
C TYR A 6 -6.08 -3.12 -2.63
N VAL A 7 -6.03 -2.54 -3.82
CA VAL A 7 -5.22 -3.05 -4.93
C VAL A 7 -4.00 -2.16 -5.05
N PHE A 8 -2.84 -2.70 -4.65
CA PHE A 8 -1.55 -2.10 -5.00
C PHE A 8 -1.27 -2.42 -6.46
N THR A 9 -1.26 -1.38 -7.30
CA THR A 9 -0.94 -1.46 -8.73
C THR A 9 0.56 -1.61 -8.96
N VAL A 10 1.37 -1.01 -8.08
CA VAL A 10 2.82 -1.18 -8.07
C VAL A 10 3.21 -1.86 -6.77
N ARG A 11 4.03 -2.90 -6.89
CA ARG A 11 4.60 -3.65 -5.77
C ARG A 11 6.03 -4.08 -6.12
N PRO A 12 6.99 -3.93 -5.20
CA PRO A 12 8.35 -4.39 -5.40
C PRO A 12 8.43 -5.91 -5.34
N GLN A 13 9.57 -6.44 -5.76
CA GLN A 13 9.87 -7.86 -5.62
C GLN A 13 9.93 -8.26 -4.14
N GLU A 14 9.51 -9.47 -3.81
CA GLU A 14 9.47 -9.95 -2.43
C GLU A 14 10.87 -9.90 -1.79
N GLY A 15 10.99 -9.23 -0.65
CA GLY A 15 12.27 -9.03 0.05
C GLY A 15 13.11 -7.85 -0.46
N MET A 16 12.63 -7.07 -1.43
CA MET A 16 13.30 -5.86 -1.89
C MET A 16 12.55 -4.59 -1.49
N HIS A 17 13.31 -3.59 -1.03
CA HIS A 17 12.79 -2.25 -0.81
C HIS A 17 12.38 -1.61 -2.13
N GLY A 18 11.12 -1.20 -2.26
CA GLY A 18 10.68 -0.47 -3.43
C GLY A 18 9.30 0.16 -3.30
N GLU A 19 8.80 0.66 -4.43
CA GLU A 19 7.59 1.47 -4.48
C GLU A 19 6.32 0.62 -4.39
N TRP A 20 5.43 1.04 -3.50
CA TRP A 20 4.05 0.58 -3.41
C TRP A 20 3.14 1.71 -3.82
N ARG A 21 2.28 1.46 -4.80
CA ARG A 21 1.32 2.45 -5.32
C ARG A 21 -0.06 1.84 -5.43
N THR A 22 -1.08 2.61 -5.12
CA THR A 22 -2.49 2.22 -5.26
C THR A 22 -3.19 3.11 -6.30
N GLU A 23 -4.34 2.68 -6.78
CA GLU A 23 -5.11 3.41 -7.81
C GLU A 23 -5.60 4.78 -7.35
N ASP A 24 -5.87 4.94 -6.06
CA ASP A 24 -6.35 6.18 -5.45
C ASP A 24 -5.25 7.23 -5.21
N GLY A 25 -4.01 6.92 -5.62
CA GLY A 25 -2.89 7.85 -5.59
C GLY A 25 -2.00 7.76 -4.34
N PHE A 26 -2.27 6.83 -3.43
CA PHE A 26 -1.33 6.56 -2.34
C PHE A 26 -0.04 5.94 -2.89
N LYS A 27 1.09 6.44 -2.40
CA LYS A 27 2.43 5.96 -2.74
C LYS A 27 3.28 5.85 -1.48
N CYS A 28 4.04 4.78 -1.35
CA CYS A 28 5.03 4.64 -0.30
C CYS A 28 6.19 3.74 -0.72
N TRP A 29 7.29 3.77 0.04
CA TRP A 29 8.47 2.94 -0.22
C TRP A 29 8.76 2.08 0.99
N THR A 30 8.71 0.76 0.79
CA THR A 30 9.03 -0.21 1.83
C THR A 30 9.36 -1.56 1.19
N ASP A 31 10.21 -2.29 1.86
CA ASP A 31 10.56 -3.69 1.66
C ASP A 31 9.49 -4.65 2.20
N ASN A 32 8.54 -4.16 3.00
CA ASN A 32 7.55 -4.98 3.67
C ASN A 32 6.11 -4.59 3.30
N ARG A 33 5.38 -5.55 2.73
CA ARG A 33 3.94 -5.41 2.42
C ARG A 33 3.11 -4.98 3.63
N ALA A 34 3.40 -5.48 4.82
CA ALA A 34 2.63 -5.14 6.02
C ALA A 34 2.72 -3.64 6.36
N SER A 35 3.90 -3.04 6.21
CA SER A 35 4.12 -1.60 6.38
C SER A 35 3.34 -0.80 5.35
N ALA A 36 3.41 -1.21 4.07
CA ALA A 36 2.67 -0.57 2.98
C ALA A 36 1.15 -0.56 3.26
N VAL A 37 0.60 -1.72 3.65
CA VAL A 37 -0.82 -1.86 4.01
C VAL A 37 -1.18 -1.00 5.22
N ARG A 38 -0.36 -0.98 6.26
CA ARG A 38 -0.63 -0.19 7.48
C ARG A 38 -0.67 1.30 7.17
N TRP A 39 0.27 1.79 6.36
CA TRP A 39 0.30 3.18 5.94
C TRP A 39 -0.86 3.53 5.02
N TYR A 40 -1.22 2.64 4.09
CA TYR A 40 -2.39 2.83 3.24
C TYR A 40 -3.68 2.94 4.06
N LYS A 41 -3.89 2.06 5.06
CA LYS A 41 -5.04 2.18 5.97
C LYS A 41 -5.06 3.52 6.70
N LYS A 42 -3.92 3.99 7.20
CA LYS A 42 -3.80 5.30 7.87
C LYS A 42 -4.08 6.46 6.92
N TYR A 43 -3.72 6.33 5.64
CA TYR A 43 -4.05 7.31 4.61
C TYR A 43 -5.57 7.39 4.39
N LEU A 44 -6.24 6.24 4.27
CA LEU A 44 -7.70 6.20 4.15
C LEU A 44 -8.44 6.77 5.36
N THR A 45 -7.88 6.62 6.58
CA THR A 45 -8.50 7.21 7.79
C THR A 45 -8.33 8.73 7.90
N GLN A 46 -7.37 9.30 7.17
CA GLN A 46 -7.09 10.75 7.17
C GLN A 46 -7.69 11.48 5.96
N LYS A 47 -8.36 10.75 5.07
CA LYS A 47 -9.05 11.28 3.88
C LYS A 47 -10.49 11.61 4.22
#